data_AF-A0A927AW32-F1
#
_entry.id   AF-A0A927AW32-F1
#
_cell.length_a   1.000
_cell.length_b   1.000
_cell.length_c   1.000
_cell.angle_alpha   90.00
_cell.angle_beta   90.00
_cell.angle_gamma   90.00
#
_symmetry.space_group_name_H-M   'P 1'
#
loop_
_entity.id
_entity.type
_entity.pdbx_description
1 polymer ?
#
loop_
_entity_poly.entity_id
_entity_poly.type
_entity_poly.pdbx_seq_one_letter_code
_entity_poly.pdbx_strand_id
1 'polypeptide(L)'
;MKKKKFTETQIVAILKQYEGGREAMYVCREYSISKATLFNWRKKYSGMEATHLKELKALKDENHRLKQMYAELSLDYRLAKEIIEKKLLGLANRRS
;
A
#
# COMPACT_ATOMS: atom_id res chain seq x y z
N MET A 1 -17.12 -21.89 -7.74
CA MET A 1 -15.88 -21.80 -8.55
C MET A 1 -14.80 -21.11 -7.71
N LYS A 2 -13.61 -21.71 -7.57
CA LYS A 2 -12.49 -21.07 -6.84
C LYS A 2 -12.10 -19.78 -7.56
N LYS A 3 -12.18 -18.63 -6.87
CA LYS A 3 -11.67 -17.35 -7.39
C LYS A 3 -10.13 -17.46 -7.46
N LYS A 4 -9.58 -17.63 -8.67
CA LYS A 4 -8.13 -17.43 -8.88
C LYS A 4 -7.82 -15.97 -8.52
N LYS A 5 -6.92 -15.76 -7.56
CA LYS A 5 -6.43 -14.41 -7.22
C LYS A 5 -5.34 -14.05 -8.21
N PHE A 6 -5.61 -13.07 -9.08
CA PHE A 6 -4.60 -12.47 -9.94
C PHE A 6 -3.79 -11.44 -9.14
N THR A 7 -2.47 -11.42 -9.35
CA THR A 7 -1.59 -10.38 -8.83
C THR A 7 -1.77 -9.09 -9.63
N GLU A 8 -1.43 -7.93 -9.05
CA GLU A 8 -1.51 -6.63 -9.76
C GLU A 8 -0.68 -6.63 -11.04
N THR A 9 0.50 -7.26 -11.02
CA THR A 9 1.36 -7.41 -12.21
C THR A 9 0.71 -8.25 -13.31
N GLN A 10 0.05 -9.36 -12.95
CA GLN A 10 -0.70 -10.17 -13.91
C GLN A 10 -1.89 -9.39 -14.49
N ILE A 11 -2.58 -8.60 -13.66
CA ILE A 11 -3.70 -7.76 -14.11
C ILE A 11 -3.22 -6.74 -15.14
N VAL A 12 -2.12 -6.03 -14.87
CA VAL A 12 -1.56 -5.05 -15.81
C VAL A 12 -1.09 -5.72 -17.11
N ALA A 13 -0.46 -6.91 -17.03
CA ALA A 13 -0.07 -7.64 -18.23
C ALA A 13 -1.27 -8.04 -19.11
N ILE A 14 -2.37 -8.49 -18.50
CA ILE A 14 -3.62 -8.81 -19.20
C ILE A 14 -4.24 -7.55 -19.83
N LEU A 15 -4.25 -6.44 -19.10
CA LEU A 15 -4.75 -5.17 -19.61
C LEU A 15 -3.94 -4.66 -20.80
N LYS A 16 -2.62 -4.79 -20.78
CA LYS A 16 -1.77 -4.43 -21.92
C LYS A 16 -2.10 -5.22 -23.19
N GLN A 17 -2.43 -6.51 -23.06
CA GLN A 17 -2.87 -7.29 -24.22
C GLN A 17 -4.20 -6.78 -24.80
N TYR A 18 -5.14 -6.39 -23.92
CA TYR A 18 -6.41 -5.80 -24.33
C TYR A 18 -6.25 -4.40 -24.92
N GLU A 19 -5.45 -3.53 -24.30
CA GLU A 19 -5.14 -2.17 -24.77
C GLU A 19 -4.29 -2.17 -26.04
N GLY A 20 -3.50 -3.23 -26.26
CA GLY A 20 -2.79 -3.51 -27.52
C GLY A 20 -3.67 -4.00 -28.67
N GLY A 21 -5.01 -3.98 -28.51
CA GLY A 21 -5.97 -4.24 -29.58
C GLY A 21 -6.56 -5.64 -29.61
N ARG A 22 -6.23 -6.54 -28.67
CA ARG A 22 -6.92 -7.85 -28.60
C ARG A 22 -8.37 -7.67 -28.15
N GLU A 23 -9.29 -8.41 -28.77
CA GLU A 23 -10.70 -8.31 -28.44
C GLU A 23 -10.99 -8.79 -27.00
N ALA A 24 -11.84 -8.05 -26.29
CA ALA A 24 -12.22 -8.34 -24.91
C ALA A 24 -12.74 -9.77 -24.70
N MET A 25 -13.47 -10.34 -25.67
CA MET A 25 -14.04 -11.68 -25.53
C MET A 25 -12.95 -12.77 -25.47
N TYR A 26 -11.93 -12.68 -26.34
CA TYR A 26 -10.82 -13.64 -26.34
C TYR A 26 -10.00 -13.55 -25.06
N VAL A 27 -9.66 -12.33 -24.63
CA VAL A 27 -8.92 -12.11 -23.37
C VAL A 27 -9.70 -12.67 -22.18
N CYS A 28 -11.02 -12.43 -22.12
CA CYS A 28 -11.86 -12.97 -21.05
C CYS A 28 -11.88 -14.49 -21.01
N ARG A 29 -11.97 -15.16 -22.18
CA ARG A 29 -11.95 -16.63 -22.27
C ARG A 29 -10.59 -17.20 -21.87
N GLU A 30 -9.50 -16.65 -22.41
CA GLU A 30 -8.13 -17.10 -22.17
C GLU A 30 -7.77 -17.07 -20.67
N TYR A 31 -8.07 -15.95 -20.00
CA TYR A 31 -7.78 -15.79 -18.58
C TYR A 31 -8.91 -16.27 -17.67
N SER A 32 -10.00 -16.82 -18.22
CA SER A 32 -11.18 -17.27 -17.46
C SER A 32 -11.73 -16.17 -16.53
N ILE A 33 -11.83 -14.94 -17.04
CA ILE A 33 -12.37 -13.78 -16.34
C ILE A 33 -13.63 -13.26 -17.04
N SER A 34 -14.48 -12.56 -16.30
CA SER A 34 -15.65 -11.90 -16.89
C SER A 34 -15.27 -10.59 -17.57
N LYS A 35 -16.06 -10.15 -18.57
CA LYS A 35 -15.91 -8.80 -19.16
C LYS A 35 -15.98 -7.70 -18.10
N ALA A 36 -16.88 -7.85 -17.12
CA ALA A 36 -16.99 -6.90 -16.00
C ALA A 36 -15.69 -6.81 -15.19
N THR A 37 -15.03 -7.95 -14.94
CA THR A 37 -13.71 -7.99 -14.28
C THR A 37 -12.66 -7.22 -15.10
N LEU A 38 -12.59 -7.48 -16.40
CA LEU A 38 -11.63 -6.82 -17.30
C LEU A 38 -11.83 -5.29 -17.31
N PHE A 39 -13.07 -4.81 -17.41
CA PHE A 39 -13.37 -3.37 -17.38
C PHE A 39 -13.10 -2.73 -16.02
N ASN A 40 -13.41 -3.43 -14.92
CA ASN A 40 -13.09 -2.95 -13.57
C ASN A 40 -11.58 -2.82 -13.37
N TRP A 41 -10.80 -3.78 -13.87
CA TRP A 41 -9.35 -3.70 -13.86
C TRP A 41 -8.84 -2.55 -14.72
N ARG A 42 -9.40 -2.36 -15.92
CA ARG A 42 -9.04 -1.21 -16.77
C ARG A 42 -9.30 0.10 -16.04
N LYS A 43 -10.47 0.29 -15.43
CA LYS A 43 -10.76 1.51 -14.64
C LYS A 43 -9.75 1.76 -13.52
N LYS A 44 -9.23 0.70 -12.89
CA LYS A 44 -8.32 0.79 -11.75
C LYS A 44 -6.84 0.92 -12.14
N TYR A 45 -6.42 0.29 -13.23
CA TYR A 45 -5.00 0.13 -13.58
C TYR A 45 -4.64 0.61 -15.00
N SER A 46 -5.57 1.17 -15.78
CA SER A 46 -5.26 1.71 -17.11
C SER A 46 -4.21 2.83 -17.02
N GLY A 47 -3.27 2.84 -17.96
CA GLY A 47 -2.13 3.76 -17.94
C GLY A 47 -1.07 3.46 -16.86
N MET A 48 -1.22 2.41 -16.05
CA MET A 48 -0.15 1.97 -15.15
C MET A 48 0.84 1.05 -15.88
N GLU A 49 2.10 1.48 -15.91
CA GLU A 49 3.22 0.64 -16.33
C GLU A 49 3.66 -0.31 -15.21
N ALA A 50 4.34 -1.40 -15.58
CA ALA A 50 4.89 -2.35 -14.60
C ALA A 50 5.88 -1.67 -13.63
N THR A 51 6.56 -0.63 -14.09
CA THR A 51 7.43 0.25 -13.29
C THR A 51 6.63 1.03 -12.24
N HIS A 52 5.47 1.59 -12.59
CA HIS A 52 4.58 2.28 -11.65
C HIS A 52 4.08 1.36 -10.54
N LEU A 53 3.80 0.09 -10.84
CA LEU A 53 3.42 -0.89 -9.81
C LEU A 53 4.57 -1.20 -8.85
N LYS A 54 5.79 -1.33 -9.36
CA LYS A 54 6.98 -1.58 -8.55
C LYS A 54 7.26 -0.40 -7.62
N GLU A 55 7.17 0.81 -8.15
CA GLU A 55 7.32 2.04 -7.38
C GLU A 55 6.23 2.19 -6.32
N LEU A 56 4.96 1.93 -6.68
CA LEU A 56 3.85 1.96 -5.72
C LEU A 56 4.04 0.97 -4.57
N LYS A 57 4.56 -0.23 -4.85
CA LYS A 57 4.87 -1.21 -3.81
C LYS A 57 6.00 -0.71 -2.90
N ALA A 58 7.09 -0.21 -3.48
CA ALA A 58 8.20 0.35 -2.71
C ALA A 58 7.75 1.52 -1.81
N LEU A 59 6.92 2.42 -2.34
CA LEU A 59 6.36 3.54 -1.59
C LEU A 59 5.44 3.08 -0.46
N LYS A 60 4.65 2.02 -0.67
CA LYS A 60 3.80 1.45 0.40
C LYS A 60 4.65 0.82 1.51
N ASP A 61 5.67 0.07 1.14
CA ASP A 61 6.59 -0.57 2.10
C ASP A 61 7.34 0.49 2.91
N GLU A 62 7.83 1.54 2.25
CA GLU A 62 8.52 2.65 2.91
C GLU A 62 7.57 3.46 3.80
N ASN A 63 6.35 3.75 3.35
CA ASN A 63 5.35 4.43 4.18
C ASN A 63 5.01 3.62 5.44
N HIS A 64 4.96 2.29 5.33
CA HIS A 64 4.76 1.42 6.48
C HIS A 64 5.91 1.51 7.48
N ARG A 65 7.16 1.43 7.00
CA ARG A 65 8.36 1.61 7.84
C ARG A 65 8.40 2.97 8.52
N LEU A 66 8.15 4.05 7.77
CA LEU A 66 8.11 5.41 8.29
C LEU A 66 7.05 5.56 9.39
N LYS A 67 5.86 4.99 9.21
CA LYS A 67 4.80 4.99 10.23
C LYS A 67 5.21 4.24 11.49
N GLN A 68 5.87 3.09 11.36
CA GLN A 68 6.36 2.33 12.49
C GLN A 68 7.41 3.12 13.27
N MET A 69 8.45 3.64 12.59
CA MET A 69 9.49 4.46 13.22
C MET A 69 8.90 5.69 13.91
N TYR A 70 7.94 6.37 13.27
CA TYR A 70 7.27 7.51 13.88
C TYR A 70 6.50 7.13 15.14
N ALA A 71 5.80 5.99 15.14
CA ALA A 71 5.05 5.52 16.30
C ALA A 71 5.99 5.19 17.48
N GLU A 72 7.10 4.50 17.21
CA GLU A 72 8.15 4.19 18.19
C GLU A 72 8.75 5.48 18.76
N LEU A 73 9.20 6.40 17.90
CA LEU A 73 9.75 7.68 18.33
C LEU A 73 8.75 8.53 19.15
N SER A 74 7.47 8.49 18.77
CA SER A 74 6.40 9.20 19.49
C SER A 74 6.11 8.59 20.86
N LEU A 75 6.35 7.29 21.05
CA LEU A 75 6.26 6.64 22.36
C LEU A 75 7.45 7.05 23.23
N ASP A 76 8.67 6.98 22.69
CA ASP A 76 9.89 7.35 23.40
C ASP A 76 9.87 8.83 23.83
N TYR A 77 9.42 9.71 22.93
CA TYR A 77 9.27 11.13 23.24
C TYR A 77 8.30 11.38 24.40
N ARG A 78 7.16 10.67 24.42
CA ARG A 78 6.19 10.78 25.52
C ARG A 78 6.77 10.31 26.83
N LEU A 79 7.44 9.17 26.85
CA LEU A 79 8.09 8.62 28.04
C LEU A 79 9.18 9.57 28.56
N ALA A 80 10.03 10.10 27.68
CA ALA A 80 11.07 11.06 28.04
C ALA A 80 10.47 12.32 28.67
N LYS A 81 9.39 12.86 28.08
CA LYS A 81 8.69 14.03 28.60
C LYS A 81 8.12 13.77 29.99
N GLU A 82 7.44 12.64 30.21
CA GLU A 82 6.90 12.25 31.51
C GLU A 82 7.99 12.12 32.59
N ILE A 83 9.14 11.53 32.25
CA ILE A 83 10.28 11.40 33.17
C ILE A 83 10.82 12.77 33.56
N ILE A 84 10.97 13.68 32.60
CA ILE A 84 11.45 15.05 32.84
C ILE A 84 10.46 15.79 33.75
N GLU A 85 9.16 15.74 33.43
CA GLU A 85 8.11 16.38 34.22
C GLU A 85 8.10 15.86 35.67
N LYS A 86 8.17 14.55 35.87
CA LYS A 86 8.27 13.94 37.23
C LYS A 86 9.51 14.40 37.97
N LYS A 87 10.67 14.48 37.29
CA LYS A 87 11.93 14.92 37.92
C LYS A 87 11.86 16.38 38.34
N LEU A 88 11.28 17.26 37.51
CA LEU A 88 11.10 18.68 37.83
C LEU A 88 10.17 18.88 39.03
N LEU A 89 9.04 18.16 39.08
CA LEU A 89 8.13 18.19 40.23
C LEU A 89 8.81 17.70 41.52
N GLY A 90 9.57 16.61 41.44
CA GLY A 90 10.33 16.10 42.59
C GLY A 90 11.39 17.08 43.10
N LEU A 91 12.02 17.87 42.21
CA LEU A 91 12.97 18.91 42.59
C LEU A 91 12.28 20.12 43.24
N ALA A 92 11.09 20.50 42.77
CA ALA A 92 10.30 21.59 43.35
C ALA A 92 9.88 21.25 44.80
N ASN A 93 9.38 20.04 45.03
CA ASN A 93 8.95 19.58 46.36
C ASN A 93 10.11 19.42 47.37
N ARG A 94 11.36 19.34 46.91
CA ARG A 94 12.55 19.28 47.80
C ARG A 94 13.08 20.67 48.17
N ARG A 95 12.62 21.73 47.51
CA ARG A 95 13.05 23.12 47.74
C ARG A 95 12.06 23.93 48.59
N SER A 96 10.86 23.39 48.86
CA SER A 96 9.88 23.91 49.81
C SER A 96 10.08 23.31 51.20
#